data_AF-A0A1H3XW10-F1
#
_entry.id   AF-A0A1H3XW10-F1
#
_cell.length_a   1.000
_cell.length_b   1.000
_cell.length_c   1.000
_cell.angle_alpha   90.00
_cell.angle_beta   90.00
_cell.angle_gamma   90.00
#
_symmetry.space_group_name_H-M   'P 1'
#
loop_
_entity.id
_entity.type
_entity.pdbx_description
1 polymer ?
#
loop_
_entity_poly.entity_id
_entity_poly.type
_entity_poly.pdbx_seq_one_letter_code
_entity_poly.pdbx_strand_id
1 'polypeptide(L)' 'MRHCDTYQIPAYAVPYIANDDPTGLSDLEIELIDGFMASTFPRGCSVDWDTCQQPHFSLSPEFGQPCEVYDAVMYGY' A
#
# COMPACT_ATOMS: atom_id res chain seq x y z
N MET A 1 9.61 3.25 18.69
CA MET A 1 8.28 2.64 18.77
C MET A 1 8.03 2.02 17.40
N ARG A 2 7.78 0.70 17.32
CA ARG A 2 7.42 0.08 16.04
C ARG A 2 5.98 0.54 15.74
N HIS A 3 5.77 1.39 14.73
CA HIS A 3 4.43 1.63 14.20
C HIS A 3 3.95 0.28 13.65
N CYS A 4 2.83 -0.18 14.18
CA CYS A 4 2.13 -1.40 13.78
C CYS A 4 0.70 -0.93 13.52
N ASP A 5 0.54 -0.30 12.37
CA ASP A 5 -0.75 0.24 11.95
C ASP A 5 -1.22 -0.55 10.73
N THR A 6 -2.53 -0.71 10.65
CA THR A 6 -3.18 -1.35 9.51
C THR A 6 -3.53 -0.26 8.50
N TYR A 7 -3.04 -0.40 7.28
CA TYR A 7 -3.21 0.57 6.20
C TYR A 7 -4.13 0.01 5.12
N GLN A 8 -5.00 0.87 4.58
CA GLN A 8 -5.90 0.50 3.49
C GLN A 8 -5.23 0.75 2.14
N ILE A 9 -4.50 -0.26 1.66
CA ILE A 9 -3.69 -0.14 0.46
C ILE A 9 -4.51 -0.51 -0.77
N PRO A 10 -4.58 0.36 -1.78
CA PRO A 10 -5.19 0.03 -3.07
C PRO A 10 -4.69 -1.30 -3.64
N ALA A 11 -5.62 -2.15 -4.06
CA ALA A 11 -5.35 -3.48 -4.59
C ALA A 11 -4.42 -3.43 -5.83
N TYR A 12 -4.54 -2.39 -6.66
CA TYR A 12 -3.67 -2.18 -7.81
C TYR A 12 -2.21 -1.90 -7.41
N ALA A 13 -1.97 -1.34 -6.23
CA ALA A 13 -0.63 -1.00 -5.76
C ALA A 13 0.13 -2.18 -5.14
N VAL A 14 -0.58 -3.26 -4.78
CA VAL A 14 0.01 -4.43 -4.11
C VAL A 14 1.13 -5.08 -4.92
N PRO A 15 0.98 -5.37 -6.23
CA PRO A 15 2.07 -5.95 -7.02
C PRO A 15 3.33 -5.09 -7.04
N TYR A 16 3.16 -3.76 -7.04
CA TYR A 16 4.27 -2.83 -7.02
C TYR A 16 4.97 -2.80 -5.66
N ILE A 17 4.22 -2.70 -4.56
CA ILE A 17 4.80 -2.68 -3.21
C ILE A 17 5.46 -4.03 -2.85
N ALA A 18 4.85 -5.15 -3.26
CA ALA A 18 5.31 -6.48 -2.88
C ALA A 18 6.44 -7.02 -3.78
N ASN A 19 6.38 -6.74 -5.08
CA ASN A 19 7.27 -7.35 -6.09
C ASN A 19 8.03 -6.33 -6.95
N ASP A 20 7.91 -5.03 -6.68
CA ASP A 20 8.48 -3.96 -7.52
C ASP A 20 7.99 -4.05 -8.97
N ASP A 21 6.75 -4.53 -9.17
CA ASP A 21 6.13 -4.70 -10.48
C ASP A 21 5.18 -3.52 -10.81
N PRO A 22 5.58 -2.57 -11.66
CA PRO A 22 4.75 -1.42 -12.04
C PRO A 22 3.74 -1.75 -13.15
N THR A 23 3.63 -3.01 -13.58
CA THR A 23 2.77 -3.38 -14.71
C THR A 23 1.31 -3.01 -14.45
N GLY A 24 0.74 -2.18 -15.32
CA GLY A 24 -0.65 -1.73 -15.21
C GLY A 24 -0.84 -0.48 -14.34
N LEU A 25 0.24 0.08 -13.78
CA LEU A 25 0.22 1.38 -13.10
C LEU A 25 0.57 2.52 -14.06
N SER A 26 -0.09 3.64 -13.87
CA SER A 26 0.28 4.92 -14.45
C SER A 26 1.38 5.60 -13.65
N ASP A 27 2.12 6.52 -14.29
CA ASP A 27 3.17 7.30 -13.63
C ASP A 27 2.66 8.04 -12.38
N LEU A 28 1.41 8.52 -12.41
CA LEU A 28 0.77 9.19 -11.28
C LEU A 28 0.52 8.22 -10.12
N GLU A 29 0.10 6.98 -10.39
CA GLU A 29 -0.11 5.97 -9.35
C GLU A 29 1.21 5.56 -8.71
N ILE A 30 2.27 5.41 -9.51
CA ILE A 30 3.62 5.14 -9.01
C ILE A 30 4.08 6.27 -8.09
N GLU A 31 3.93 7.54 -8.52
CA GLU A 31 4.31 8.70 -7.72
C GLU A 31 3.54 8.77 -6.38
N LEU A 32 2.25 8.44 -6.39
CA LEU A 32 1.44 8.39 -5.18
C LEU A 32 1.88 7.27 -4.21
N ILE A 33 2.19 6.09 -4.74
CA ILE A 33 2.69 4.96 -3.95
C ILE A 33 4.05 5.29 -3.33
N ASP A 34 4.98 5.78 -4.15
CA ASP A 34 6.32 6.16 -3.71
C ASP A 34 6.27 7.30 -2.68
N GLY A 35 5.40 8.30 -2.90
CA GLY A 35 5.18 9.39 -1.96
C GLY A 35 4.66 8.90 -0.61
N PHE A 36 3.69 7.98 -0.62
CA PHE A 36 3.20 7.35 0.61
C PHE A 36 4.31 6.59 1.32
N MET A 37 5.02 5.70 0.62
CA MET A 37 6.09 4.87 1.19
C MET A 37 7.23 5.72 1.74
N ALA A 38 7.66 6.77 1.05
CA ALA A 38 8.71 7.66 1.50
C ALA A 38 8.29 8.52 2.70
N SER A 39 7.02 8.94 2.77
CA SER A 39 6.52 9.77 3.88
C SER A 39 6.29 8.95 5.15
N THR A 40 5.70 7.76 5.01
CA THR A 40 5.31 6.89 6.13
C THR A 40 6.48 6.01 6.58
N PHE A 41 7.30 5.54 5.63
CA PHE A 41 8.38 4.58 5.84
C PHE A 41 9.70 5.00 5.18
N PRO A 42 10.30 6.13 5.61
CA PRO A 42 11.52 6.68 4.98
C PRO A 42 12.75 5.76 5.07
N ARG A 43 12.72 4.74 5.93
CA ARG A 43 13.79 3.75 6.12
C ARG A 43 13.42 2.36 5.57
N GLY A 44 12.30 2.27 4.86
CA GLY A 44 11.67 1.03 4.42
C GLY A 44 10.69 0.46 5.44
N CYS A 45 9.89 -0.50 4.99
CA CYS A 45 8.95 -1.24 5.82
C CYS A 45 8.94 -2.74 5.50
N SER A 46 8.53 -3.54 6.47
CA SER A 46 7.96 -4.87 6.21
C SER A 46 6.46 -4.73 6.01
N VAL A 47 5.91 -5.41 5.02
CA VAL A 47 4.47 -5.50 4.82
C VAL A 47 4.03 -6.93 5.05
N ASP A 48 3.06 -7.11 5.94
CA ASP A 48 2.37 -8.37 6.16
C ASP A 48 1.00 -8.30 5.49
N TRP A 49 0.89 -8.98 4.35
CA TRP A 49 -0.34 -9.11 3.61
C TRP A 49 -1.10 -10.30 4.18
N ASP A 50 -2.26 -10.07 4.80
CA ASP A 50 -3.10 -11.18 5.24
C ASP A 50 -3.61 -11.94 4.00
N THR A 51 -2.96 -13.08 3.72
CA THR A 51 -3.30 -13.96 2.60
C THR A 51 -4.74 -14.51 2.64
N CYS A 52 -5.45 -14.35 3.76
CA CYS A 52 -6.85 -14.73 3.91
C CYS A 52 -7.82 -13.56 3.68
N GLN A 53 -7.36 -12.32 3.55
CA GLN A 53 -8.23 -11.19 3.25
C GLN A 53 -8.60 -11.12 1.77
N GLN A 54 -9.90 -11.02 1.51
CA GLN A 54 -10.41 -10.58 0.22
C GLN A 54 -10.36 -9.05 0.16
N PRO A 55 -10.08 -8.47 -1.01
CA PRO A 55 -10.12 -7.02 -1.15
C PRO A 55 -11.55 -6.52 -0.91
N HIS A 56 -11.67 -5.34 -0.31
CA HIS A 56 -12.95 -4.66 -0.12
C HIS A 56 -12.87 -3.23 -0.64
N PHE A 57 -14.02 -2.67 -1.02
CA PHE A 57 -14.07 -1.30 -1.51
C PHE A 57 -13.93 -0.31 -0.35
N SER A 58 -12.99 0.64 -0.48
CA SER A 58 -12.85 1.78 0.44
C SER A 58 -13.09 3.10 -0.27
N LEU A 59 -13.79 4.01 0.42
CA LEU A 59 -14.03 5.38 -0.02
C LEU A 59 -12.87 6.32 0.31
N SER A 60 -11.91 5.88 1.14
CA SER A 60 -10.77 6.69 1.57
C SER A 60 -9.55 5.79 1.76
N PRO A 61 -8.96 5.28 0.67
CA PRO A 61 -7.67 4.59 0.72
C PRO A 61 -6.56 5.56 1.19
N GLU A 62 -5.42 5.00 1.57
CA GLU A 62 -4.25 5.80 1.99
C GLU A 62 -3.75 6.77 0.91
N PHE A 63 -3.96 6.42 -0.36
CA PHE A 63 -3.62 7.25 -1.50
C PHE A 63 -4.52 6.97 -2.71
N GLY A 64 -4.58 7.93 -3.62
CA GLY A 64 -5.36 7.82 -4.85
C GLY A 64 -6.86 8.05 -4.66
N GLN A 65 -7.67 7.40 -5.52
CA GLN A 65 -9.13 7.52 -5.57
C GLN A 65 -9.80 6.31 -4.90
N PRO A 66 -11.10 6.42 -4.51
CA PRO A 66 -11.87 5.29 -4.00
C PRO A 66 -11.76 4.04 -4.88
N CYS A 67 -11.31 2.94 -4.28
CA CYS A 67 -11.01 1.70 -5.00
C CYS A 67 -11.08 0.48 -4.05
N GLU A 68 -10.88 -0.70 -4.62
CA GLU A 68 -10.67 -1.91 -3.84
C GLU A 68 -9.32 -1.84 -3.13
N VAL A 69 -9.30 -2.16 -1.84
CA VAL A 69 -8.12 -2.12 -0.97
C VAL A 69 -7.92 -3.46 -0.27
N TYR A 70 -6.68 -3.72 0.13
CA TYR A 70 -6.33 -4.70 1.14
C TYR A 70 -5.94 -3.98 2.41
N ASP A 71 -6.39 -4.49 3.56
CA ASP A 71 -5.83 -4.07 4.83
C ASP A 71 -4.46 -4.75 4.99
N ALA A 72 -3.41 -3.95 5.06
CA ALA A 72 -2.04 -4.44 5.17
C ALA A 72 -1.43 -3.96 6.48
N VAL A 73 -0.83 -4.87 7.24
CA VAL A 73 -0.10 -4.48 8.45
C VAL A 73 1.33 -4.13 8.05
N MET A 74 1.71 -2.87 8.22
CA MET A 74 3.03 -2.38 7.82
C MET A 74 3.87 -2.01 9.03
N TYR A 75 5.15 -2.39 9.00
CA TYR A 75 6.11 -2.16 10.07
C TYR A 75 7.32 -1.37 9.55
N GLY A 76 7.51 -0.15 10.04
CA GLY A 76 8.71 0.66 9.73
C GLY A 76 9.96 0.26 10.52
N TYR A 77 11.14 0.49 9.94
CA TYR A 77 12.47 0.20 10.54
C TYR A 77 13.19 1.41 11.15
#